data_AF-A0A957MR03-F1
#
_entry.id   AF-A0A957MR03-F1
#
_cell.length_a   1.000
_cell.length_b   1.000
_cell.length_c   1.000
_cell.angle_alpha   90.00
_cell.angle_beta   90.00
_cell.angle_gamma   90.00
#
_symmetry.space_group_name_H-M   'P 1'
#
loop_
_entity.id
_entity.type
_entity.pdbx_description
1 polymer ?
#
loop_
_entity_poly.entity_id
_entity_poly.type
_entity_poly.pdbx_seq_one_letter_code
_entity_poly.pdbx_strand_id
1 'polypeptide(L)'
;TAYSCADLFYQGQLLAAASDALPRLAQSASIAGMACVVGLPLLVAGRLYNCAALLADGHVAGIVPKRYLPTTGEFYEQRWFTAADRSLPPTVAIGGVQAPFGTDLLFATRDMPDCVLGIEICEDLWAVEPPSGRLALAGATLLINPSASNELLGKAEYRRDLVRQQSARCLAAYVYAGAGPGESSTDVVYSGHGLIAENGTMLAETERFHFATQMAVADLDLQRMNHERVRNSSFSQAAGDTALRTVYFGLFGADEGAAALVNRPLARTPFVPADPARRAHHCREIFSIQSTGLAKRLRHIGAQRVTIGVSGGLDSTLALLVIAHAFDTLGLDRAGIVAVTMPGFGTTARTRGNAERLAEDLGATLRVIPIGESVRLHFRDIGHDEGAHDVTYENAQARERTQ
;
A
#
# COMPACT_ATOMS: atom_id res chain seq x y z
N THR A 1 6.72 -17.11 27.43
CA THR A 1 5.56 -17.98 27.71
C THR A 1 5.07 -18.71 26.49
N ALA A 2 5.36 -18.28 25.25
CA ALA A 2 4.89 -18.92 24.02
C ALA A 2 3.34 -18.98 23.95
N TYR A 3 2.79 -19.41 22.82
CA TYR A 3 1.35 -19.54 22.63
C TYR A 3 0.82 -20.92 23.05
N SER A 4 1.60 -21.97 22.79
CA SER A 4 1.16 -23.37 22.91
C SER A 4 1.26 -23.97 24.33
N CYS A 5 1.29 -23.14 25.37
CA CYS A 5 1.43 -23.61 26.76
C CYS A 5 0.17 -24.29 27.35
N ALA A 6 -0.99 -24.09 26.74
CA ALA A 6 -2.26 -24.67 27.18
C ALA A 6 -2.53 -24.48 28.69
N ASP A 7 -2.92 -25.53 29.43
CA ASP A 7 -3.26 -25.45 30.86
C ASP A 7 -2.10 -24.98 31.76
N LEU A 8 -0.86 -24.92 31.25
CA LEU A 8 0.25 -24.29 31.98
C LEU A 8 0.01 -22.79 32.22
N PHE A 9 -0.88 -22.15 31.46
CA PHE A 9 -1.30 -20.78 31.71
C PHE A 9 -1.94 -20.56 33.09
N TYR A 10 -2.43 -21.61 33.76
CA TYR A 10 -2.92 -21.51 35.15
C TYR A 10 -1.82 -21.55 36.21
N GLN A 11 -0.56 -21.81 35.81
CA GLN A 11 0.56 -21.90 36.76
C GLN A 11 1.02 -20.50 37.17
N GLY A 12 0.81 -20.15 38.44
CA GLY A 12 1.19 -18.84 38.98
C GLY A 12 2.66 -18.48 38.76
N GLN A 13 3.57 -19.47 38.78
CA GLN A 13 4.99 -19.27 38.51
C GLN A 13 5.25 -18.82 37.06
N LEU A 14 4.53 -19.37 36.08
CA LEU A 14 4.64 -18.97 34.68
C LEU A 14 4.19 -17.51 34.50
N LEU A 15 3.05 -17.15 35.11
CA LEU A 15 2.47 -15.82 35.04
C LEU A 15 3.36 -14.77 35.72
N ALA A 16 3.87 -15.09 36.92
CA ALA A 16 4.78 -14.21 37.64
C ALA A 16 6.08 -13.98 36.86
N ALA A 17 6.70 -15.06 36.36
CA ALA A 17 7.92 -14.96 35.56
C ALA A 17 7.73 -14.14 34.27
N ALA A 18 6.56 -14.24 33.63
CA ALA A 18 6.23 -13.44 32.45
C ALA A 18 6.12 -11.95 32.77
N SER A 19 5.39 -11.61 33.85
CA SER A 19 5.24 -10.23 34.32
C SER A 19 6.58 -9.62 34.73
N ASP A 20 7.40 -10.37 35.48
CA ASP A 20 8.72 -9.93 35.95
C ASP A 20 9.73 -9.76 34.81
N ALA A 21 9.53 -10.41 33.67
CA ALA A 21 10.41 -10.27 32.50
C ALA A 21 10.18 -8.96 31.74
N LEU A 22 8.97 -8.38 31.78
CA LEU A 22 8.65 -7.18 31.00
C LEU A 22 9.55 -5.99 31.32
N PRO A 23 9.79 -5.60 32.59
CA PRO A 23 10.68 -4.47 32.90
C PRO A 23 12.12 -4.70 32.40
N ARG A 24 12.62 -5.95 32.50
CA ARG A 24 13.95 -6.30 32.01
C ARG A 24 14.04 -6.16 30.49
N LEU A 25 13.04 -6.66 29.76
CA LEU A 25 12.97 -6.53 28.30
C LEU A 25 12.84 -5.06 27.88
N ALA A 26 12.07 -4.25 28.61
CA ALA A 26 11.92 -2.84 28.31
C ALA A 26 13.24 -2.07 28.46
N GLN A 27 14.01 -2.37 29.51
CA GLN A 27 15.36 -1.83 29.69
C GLN A 27 16.30 -2.26 28.57
N SER A 28 16.30 -3.54 28.17
CA SER A 28 17.10 -4.02 27.04
C SER A 28 16.71 -3.35 25.72
N ALA A 29 15.41 -3.17 25.45
CA ALA A 29 14.91 -2.48 24.26
C ALA A 29 15.36 -1.01 24.23
N SER A 30 15.31 -0.34 25.38
CA SER A 30 15.81 1.04 25.54
C SER A 30 17.31 1.16 25.26
N ILE A 31 18.12 0.25 25.80
CA ILE A 31 19.57 0.21 25.53
C ILE A 31 19.85 0.00 24.03
N ALA A 32 19.00 -0.78 23.35
CA ALA A 32 19.10 -1.01 21.92
C ALA A 32 18.52 0.15 21.06
N GLY A 33 17.91 1.18 21.67
CA GLY A 33 17.27 2.27 20.95
C GLY A 33 16.00 1.86 20.19
N MET A 34 15.28 0.85 20.70
CA MET A 34 14.11 0.28 20.02
C MET A 34 12.86 0.35 20.88
N ALA A 35 11.71 0.51 20.24
CA ALA A 35 10.42 0.12 20.81
C ALA A 35 10.10 -1.32 20.39
N CYS A 36 9.46 -2.09 21.28
CA CYS A 36 9.13 -3.50 21.02
C CYS A 36 7.69 -3.81 21.45
N VAL A 37 6.96 -4.58 20.64
CA VAL A 37 5.68 -5.14 21.02
C VAL A 37 5.88 -6.62 21.36
N VAL A 38 5.55 -7.03 22.58
CA VAL A 38 5.76 -8.40 23.06
C VAL A 38 4.47 -9.01 23.59
N GLY A 39 4.23 -10.29 23.29
CA GLY A 39 3.08 -11.03 23.80
C GLY A 39 3.31 -11.59 25.19
N LEU A 40 2.28 -11.55 26.05
CA LEU A 40 2.28 -12.23 27.36
C LEU A 40 0.87 -12.60 27.85
N PRO A 41 0.73 -13.66 28.67
CA PRO A 41 -0.44 -13.85 29.51
C PRO A 41 -0.37 -12.93 30.74
N LEU A 42 -1.46 -12.23 31.07
CA LEU A 42 -1.50 -11.32 32.22
C LEU A 42 -2.75 -11.54 33.07
N LEU A 43 -2.55 -11.73 34.38
CA LEU A 43 -3.62 -11.86 35.36
C LEU A 43 -4.02 -10.47 35.88
N VAL A 44 -5.27 -10.08 35.65
CA VAL A 44 -5.82 -8.78 36.05
C VAL A 44 -7.16 -8.99 36.72
N ALA A 45 -7.31 -8.53 37.96
CA ALA A 45 -8.54 -8.66 38.75
C ALA A 45 -9.12 -10.09 38.77
N GLY A 46 -8.25 -11.10 38.87
CA GLY A 46 -8.64 -12.52 38.91
C GLY A 46 -8.99 -13.14 37.54
N ARG A 47 -8.78 -12.42 36.43
CA ARG A 47 -9.04 -12.90 35.07
C ARG A 47 -7.74 -12.90 34.27
N LEU A 48 -7.54 -13.91 33.43
CA LEU A 48 -6.35 -14.05 32.61
C LEU A 48 -6.60 -13.51 31.20
N TYR A 49 -5.70 -12.69 30.69
CA TYR A 49 -5.81 -12.07 29.36
C TYR A 49 -4.60 -12.43 28.49
N ASN A 50 -4.85 -12.62 27.19
CA ASN A 50 -3.82 -12.69 26.17
C ASN A 50 -3.49 -11.25 25.75
N CYS A 51 -2.28 -10.77 26.03
CA CYS A 51 -1.92 -9.37 25.91
C CYS A 51 -0.72 -9.15 24.99
N ALA A 52 -0.68 -7.98 24.38
CA ALA A 52 0.49 -7.40 23.74
C ALA A 52 0.91 -6.15 24.51
N ALA A 53 2.16 -6.10 24.98
CA ALA A 53 2.72 -4.96 25.70
C ALA A 53 3.65 -4.17 24.77
N LEU A 54 3.46 -2.85 24.69
CA LEU A 54 4.44 -1.94 24.10
C LEU A 54 5.51 -1.62 25.15
N LEU A 55 6.75 -1.92 24.81
CA LEU A 55 7.94 -1.57 25.56
C LEU A 55 8.63 -0.41 24.86
N ALA A 56 8.77 0.73 25.54
CA ALA A 56 9.40 1.94 25.02
C ALA A 56 9.95 2.78 26.17
N ASP A 57 10.95 3.63 25.90
CA ASP A 57 11.57 4.49 26.92
C ASP A 57 11.97 3.75 28.22
N GLY A 58 12.44 2.50 28.10
CA GLY A 58 12.86 1.70 29.26
C GLY A 58 11.74 1.16 30.15
N HIS A 59 10.47 1.33 29.78
CA HIS A 59 9.32 0.88 30.57
C HIS A 59 8.21 0.26 29.71
N VAL A 60 7.16 -0.23 30.36
CA VAL A 60 5.95 -0.74 29.70
C VAL A 60 5.03 0.44 29.43
N ALA A 61 4.99 0.92 28.19
CA ALA A 61 4.22 2.09 27.78
C ALA A 61 2.71 1.83 27.80
N GLY A 62 2.29 0.59 27.53
CA GLY A 62 0.91 0.16 27.70
C GLY A 62 0.69 -1.27 27.23
N ILE A 63 -0.48 -1.81 27.57
CA ILE A 63 -0.79 -3.23 27.38
C ILE A 63 -2.18 -3.36 26.76
N VAL A 64 -2.25 -4.03 25.62
CA VAL A 64 -3.47 -4.25 24.86
C VAL A 64 -3.90 -5.71 25.00
N PRO A 65 -5.04 -6.01 25.64
CA PRO A 65 -5.58 -7.37 25.67
C PRO A 65 -6.31 -7.71 24.36
N LYS A 66 -6.23 -8.97 23.95
CA LYS A 66 -6.87 -9.52 22.75
C LYS A 66 -8.39 -9.46 22.87
N ARG A 67 -9.06 -9.07 21.80
CA ARG A 67 -10.52 -8.91 21.80
C ARG A 67 -11.22 -10.19 21.35
N TYR A 68 -10.81 -10.77 20.23
CA TYR A 68 -11.44 -11.96 19.67
C TYR A 68 -10.62 -13.20 20.04
N LEU A 69 -11.20 -14.08 20.86
CA LEU A 69 -10.56 -15.33 21.29
C LEU A 69 -11.11 -16.51 20.48
N PRO A 70 -10.32 -17.11 19.56
CA PRO A 70 -10.77 -18.24 18.77
C PRO A 70 -10.94 -19.49 19.66
N THR A 71 -12.09 -20.14 19.53
CA THR A 71 -12.46 -21.38 20.25
C THR A 71 -13.09 -22.42 19.30
N THR A 72 -12.70 -22.35 18.02
CA THR A 72 -13.22 -23.19 16.94
C THR A 72 -12.06 -23.96 16.32
N GLY A 73 -12.28 -25.22 15.95
CA GLY A 73 -11.25 -26.06 15.36
C GLY A 73 -10.15 -26.40 16.36
N GLU A 74 -8.91 -26.11 16.00
CA GLU A 74 -7.69 -26.34 16.79
C GLU A 74 -7.50 -25.36 17.96
N PHE A 75 -8.33 -24.31 18.05
CA PHE A 75 -8.17 -23.24 19.03
C PHE A 75 -9.07 -23.43 20.26
N TYR A 76 -8.51 -23.16 21.44
CA TYR A 76 -9.19 -23.30 22.73
C TYR A 76 -9.01 -22.06 23.64
N GLU A 77 -8.78 -20.86 23.07
CA GLU A 77 -8.32 -19.72 23.86
C GLU A 77 -9.28 -19.30 24.98
N GLN A 78 -10.60 -19.42 24.80
CA GLN A 78 -11.58 -19.08 25.84
C GLN A 78 -11.56 -20.05 27.04
N ARG A 79 -10.88 -21.19 26.94
CA ARG A 79 -10.61 -22.05 28.10
C ARG A 79 -9.73 -21.32 29.10
N TRP A 80 -8.68 -20.65 28.62
CA TRP A 80 -7.63 -20.06 29.48
C TRP A 80 -7.80 -18.55 29.66
N PHE A 81 -8.23 -17.85 28.61
CA PHE A 81 -8.23 -16.39 28.53
C PHE A 81 -9.64 -15.82 28.51
N THR A 82 -9.75 -14.60 29.01
CA THR A 82 -10.96 -13.75 28.95
C THR A 82 -10.81 -12.76 27.81
N ALA A 83 -11.86 -12.60 27.00
CA ALA A 83 -11.90 -11.61 25.94
C ALA A 83 -11.91 -10.20 26.54
N ALA A 84 -11.19 -9.27 25.91
CA ALA A 84 -11.24 -7.87 26.32
C ALA A 84 -12.64 -7.27 26.15
N ASP A 85 -13.20 -6.71 27.22
CA ASP A 85 -14.50 -6.03 27.23
C ASP A 85 -14.40 -4.61 27.83
N ARG A 86 -15.53 -3.93 28.05
CA ARG A 86 -15.58 -2.56 28.60
C ARG A 86 -15.35 -2.48 30.12
N SER A 87 -15.18 -3.62 30.81
CA SER A 87 -15.02 -3.69 32.27
C SER A 87 -13.56 -3.74 32.74
N LEU A 88 -12.61 -3.54 31.82
CA LEU A 88 -11.18 -3.57 32.13
C LEU A 88 -10.78 -2.36 33.01
N PRO A 89 -9.89 -2.55 34.00
CA PRO A 89 -9.31 -1.42 34.69
C PRO A 89 -8.48 -0.58 33.71
N PRO A 90 -8.44 0.75 33.86
CA PRO A 90 -7.73 1.62 32.93
C PRO A 90 -6.21 1.44 32.98
N THR A 91 -5.68 0.90 34.08
CA THR A 91 -4.25 0.64 34.28
C THR A 91 -4.03 -0.68 35.02
N VAL A 92 -2.82 -1.22 34.90
CA VAL A 92 -2.34 -2.40 35.65
C VAL A 92 -0.93 -2.16 36.17
N ALA A 93 -0.58 -2.77 37.31
CA ALA A 93 0.76 -2.66 37.87
C ALA A 93 1.70 -3.75 37.32
N ILE A 94 2.79 -3.36 36.66
CA ILE A 94 3.88 -4.25 36.23
C ILE A 94 5.18 -3.78 36.88
N GLY A 95 5.86 -4.66 37.62
CA GLY A 95 7.09 -4.31 38.32
C GLY A 95 6.94 -3.12 39.30
N GLY A 96 5.74 -2.93 39.87
CA GLY A 96 5.42 -1.81 40.76
C GLY A 96 5.05 -0.49 40.06
N VAL A 97 5.07 -0.44 38.72
CA VAL A 97 4.73 0.74 37.92
C VAL A 97 3.36 0.57 37.26
N GLN A 98 2.52 1.61 37.28
CA GLN A 98 1.23 1.60 36.60
C GLN A 98 1.40 1.81 35.09
N ALA A 99 0.90 0.87 34.30
CA ALA A 99 0.87 0.95 32.84
C ALA A 99 -0.59 1.03 32.35
N PRO A 100 -0.91 1.86 31.34
CA PRO A 100 -2.20 1.85 30.65
C PRO A 100 -2.58 0.45 30.16
N PHE A 101 -3.83 0.06 30.36
CA PHE A 101 -4.36 -1.23 29.95
C PHE A 101 -5.71 -1.07 29.26
N GLY A 102 -5.87 -1.66 28.08
CA GLY A 102 -7.14 -1.62 27.35
C GLY A 102 -7.02 -1.78 25.84
N THR A 103 -8.17 -2.00 25.18
CA THR A 103 -8.29 -2.06 23.71
C THR A 103 -8.49 -0.68 23.08
N ASP A 104 -8.46 0.35 23.91
CA ASP A 104 -8.70 1.75 23.58
C ASP A 104 -7.40 2.56 23.56
N LEU A 105 -6.25 1.91 23.35
CA LEU A 105 -4.94 2.55 23.36
C LEU A 105 -4.43 2.84 21.95
N LEU A 106 -3.95 4.07 21.74
CA LEU A 106 -3.09 4.46 20.63
C LEU A 106 -1.72 4.86 21.19
N PHE A 107 -0.65 4.57 20.46
CA PHE A 107 0.70 4.92 20.90
C PHE A 107 1.36 5.85 19.89
N ALA A 108 1.47 7.13 20.23
CA ALA A 108 2.05 8.14 19.35
C ALA A 108 3.50 8.41 19.75
N THR A 109 4.40 8.47 18.78
CA THR A 109 5.77 8.88 19.06
C THR A 109 5.83 10.41 19.23
N ARG A 110 6.63 10.90 20.18
CA ARG A 110 6.86 12.34 20.36
C ARG A 110 7.74 12.92 19.26
N ASP A 111 8.69 12.12 18.78
CA ASP A 111 9.76 12.55 17.89
C ASP A 111 9.38 12.43 16.40
N MET A 112 8.38 11.60 16.07
CA MET A 112 7.87 11.40 14.71
C MET A 112 6.32 11.42 14.72
N PRO A 113 5.67 12.59 14.63
CA PRO A 113 4.21 12.71 14.78
C PRO A 113 3.39 11.86 13.80
N ASP A 114 3.94 11.57 12.61
CA ASP A 114 3.31 10.70 11.62
C ASP A 114 3.36 9.20 12.01
N CYS A 115 4.12 8.83 13.05
CA CYS A 115 4.24 7.48 13.59
C CYS A 115 3.30 7.29 14.79
N VAL A 116 2.13 6.73 14.51
CA VAL A 116 1.12 6.39 15.50
C VAL A 116 0.80 4.91 15.38
N LEU A 117 1.05 4.16 16.44
CA LEU A 117 0.89 2.72 16.50
C LEU A 117 -0.52 2.38 17.01
N GLY A 118 -1.16 1.45 16.30
CA GLY A 118 -2.29 0.68 16.78
C GLY A 118 -1.89 -0.78 16.93
N ILE A 119 -2.30 -1.43 18.02
CA ILE A 119 -1.98 -2.84 18.27
C ILE A 119 -3.28 -3.65 18.30
N GLU A 120 -3.29 -4.76 17.57
CA GLU A 120 -4.30 -5.82 17.65
C GLU A 120 -3.60 -7.18 17.67
N ILE A 121 -4.29 -8.27 18.02
CA ILE A 121 -3.60 -9.55 18.26
C ILE A 121 -4.26 -10.67 17.46
N CYS A 122 -3.49 -11.31 16.59
CA CYS A 122 -3.86 -12.52 15.85
C CYS A 122 -5.29 -12.43 15.28
N GLU A 123 -6.21 -13.27 15.78
CA GLU A 123 -7.62 -13.40 15.38
C GLU A 123 -8.36 -12.07 15.25
N ASP A 124 -7.92 -11.01 15.93
CA ASP A 124 -8.46 -9.67 15.75
C ASP A 124 -8.47 -9.22 14.28
N LEU A 125 -7.47 -9.61 13.47
CA LEU A 125 -7.43 -9.35 12.02
C LEU A 125 -8.44 -10.19 11.21
N TRP A 126 -8.81 -11.38 11.70
CA TRP A 126 -9.73 -12.30 11.03
C TRP A 126 -11.20 -11.95 11.28
N ALA A 127 -11.47 -11.13 12.31
CA ALA A 127 -12.81 -10.67 12.61
C ALA A 127 -13.40 -9.84 11.46
N VAL A 128 -14.74 -9.86 11.33
CA VAL A 128 -15.45 -9.03 10.34
C VAL A 128 -15.21 -7.53 10.57
N GLU A 129 -15.07 -7.14 11.84
CA GLU A 129 -14.73 -5.79 12.27
C GLU A 129 -13.44 -5.80 13.11
N PRO A 130 -12.27 -5.78 12.44
CA PRO A 130 -10.98 -5.74 13.13
C PRO A 130 -10.79 -4.44 13.93
N PRO A 131 -10.19 -4.49 15.13
CA PRO A 131 -9.81 -3.30 15.89
C PRO A 131 -9.01 -2.28 15.08
N SER A 132 -8.13 -2.74 14.18
CA SER A 132 -7.30 -1.91 13.30
C SER A 132 -8.06 -0.90 12.45
N GLY A 133 -9.32 -1.19 12.06
CA GLY A 133 -10.16 -0.22 11.34
C GLY A 133 -10.43 1.03 12.19
N ARG A 134 -10.90 0.82 13.42
CA ARG A 134 -11.11 1.88 14.40
C ARG A 134 -9.80 2.60 14.75
N LEU A 135 -8.73 1.86 15.00
CA LEU A 135 -7.44 2.43 15.36
C LEU A 135 -6.90 3.34 14.25
N ALA A 136 -7.06 2.94 12.98
CA ALA A 136 -6.65 3.74 11.83
C ALA A 136 -7.46 5.04 11.70
N LEU A 137 -8.79 4.97 11.87
CA LEU A 137 -9.65 6.15 11.86
C LEU A 137 -9.33 7.14 12.99
N ALA A 138 -8.83 6.64 14.11
CA ALA A 138 -8.38 7.47 15.22
C ALA A 138 -6.93 7.96 15.10
N GLY A 139 -6.25 7.62 14.00
CA GLY A 139 -4.94 8.19 13.65
C GLY A 139 -3.80 7.18 13.52
N ALA A 140 -3.98 5.90 13.87
CA ALA A 140 -2.91 4.91 13.73
C ALA A 140 -2.45 4.78 12.27
N THR A 141 -1.19 5.08 12.00
CA THR A 141 -0.53 4.94 10.69
C THR A 141 0.27 3.64 10.58
N LEU A 142 0.60 3.03 11.72
CA LEU A 142 1.27 1.75 11.83
C LEU A 142 0.43 0.79 12.68
N LEU A 143 -0.04 -0.30 12.07
CA LEU A 143 -0.80 -1.35 12.72
C LEU A 143 0.11 -2.55 12.99
N ILE A 144 0.12 -3.06 14.21
CA ILE A 144 0.99 -4.15 14.64
C ILE A 144 0.13 -5.32 15.10
N ASN A 145 0.45 -6.50 14.58
CA ASN A 145 -0.20 -7.76 14.90
C ASN A 145 0.82 -8.84 15.28
N PRO A 146 1.15 -8.99 16.58
CA PRO A 146 1.77 -10.21 17.07
C PRO A 146 0.75 -11.36 16.98
N SER A 147 1.22 -12.48 16.46
CA SER A 147 0.36 -13.59 16.07
C SER A 147 0.96 -14.93 16.45
N ALA A 148 0.09 -15.90 16.71
CA ALA A 148 0.44 -17.31 16.79
C ALA A 148 -0.54 -18.09 15.91
N SER A 149 -0.45 -17.84 14.61
CA SER A 149 -1.28 -18.51 13.61
C SER A 149 -0.58 -19.78 13.16
N ASN A 150 -1.14 -20.94 13.50
CA ASN A 150 -0.69 -22.22 12.98
C ASN A 150 -0.81 -22.28 11.44
N GLU A 151 -0.10 -23.21 10.84
CA GLU A 151 -0.07 -23.44 9.40
C GLU A 151 -1.08 -24.49 8.96
N LEU A 152 -1.81 -24.17 7.89
CA LEU A 152 -2.64 -25.08 7.11
C LEU A 152 -2.31 -24.86 5.63
N LEU A 153 -2.58 -25.87 4.77
CA LEU A 153 -2.39 -25.72 3.34
C LEU A 153 -3.19 -24.51 2.80
N GLY A 154 -2.54 -23.64 2.03
CA GLY A 154 -3.15 -22.42 1.48
C GLY A 154 -3.28 -21.23 2.45
N LYS A 155 -3.11 -21.44 3.76
CA LYS A 155 -3.31 -20.38 4.77
C LYS A 155 -2.33 -19.21 4.64
N ALA A 156 -1.12 -19.46 4.16
CA ALA A 156 -0.13 -18.40 3.95
C ALA A 156 -0.54 -17.39 2.87
N GLU A 157 -1.16 -17.86 1.78
CA GLU A 157 -1.71 -16.95 0.74
C GLU A 157 -2.85 -16.13 1.30
N TYR A 158 -3.79 -16.78 1.98
CA TYR A 158 -4.91 -16.11 2.64
C TYR A 158 -4.44 -15.06 3.66
N ARG A 159 -3.42 -15.39 4.45
CA ARG A 159 -2.82 -14.46 5.43
C ARG A 159 -2.15 -13.26 4.75
N ARG A 160 -1.40 -13.47 3.66
CA ARG A 160 -0.86 -12.36 2.85
C ARG A 160 -1.97 -11.45 2.34
N ASP A 161 -3.06 -12.02 1.87
CA ASP A 161 -4.20 -11.24 1.39
C ASP A 161 -4.87 -10.45 2.51
N LEU A 162 -5.08 -11.02 3.70
CA LEU A 162 -5.61 -10.29 4.85
C LEU A 162 -4.72 -9.11 5.24
N VAL A 163 -3.42 -9.34 5.45
CA VAL A 163 -2.46 -8.29 5.81
C VAL A 163 -2.41 -7.19 4.74
N ARG A 164 -2.31 -7.60 3.47
CA ARG A 164 -2.27 -6.67 2.32
C ARG A 164 -3.55 -5.84 2.24
N GLN A 165 -4.72 -6.47 2.27
CA GLN A 165 -6.00 -5.79 2.13
C GLN A 165 -6.30 -4.91 3.34
N GLN A 166 -5.93 -5.33 4.55
CA GLN A 166 -6.14 -4.52 5.74
C GLN A 166 -5.24 -3.27 5.73
N SER A 167 -3.97 -3.40 5.32
CA SER A 167 -3.10 -2.24 5.12
C SER A 167 -3.69 -1.22 4.11
N ALA A 168 -4.27 -1.70 3.00
CA ALA A 168 -4.93 -0.86 2.00
C ALA A 168 -6.19 -0.18 2.54
N ARG A 169 -7.06 -0.95 3.20
CA ARG A 169 -8.33 -0.46 3.74
C ARG A 169 -8.13 0.61 4.81
N CYS A 170 -7.13 0.42 5.68
CA CYS A 170 -6.79 1.35 6.75
C CYS A 170 -5.91 2.53 6.30
N LEU A 171 -5.48 2.56 5.03
CA LEU A 171 -4.49 3.53 4.53
C LEU A 171 -3.30 3.64 5.50
N ALA A 172 -2.76 2.48 5.88
CA ALA A 172 -1.79 2.32 6.96
C ALA A 172 -0.72 1.28 6.58
N ALA A 173 0.37 1.25 7.35
CA ALA A 173 1.31 0.15 7.36
C ALA A 173 0.76 -0.93 8.29
N TYR A 174 1.01 -2.18 7.94
CA TYR A 174 0.60 -3.34 8.72
C TYR A 174 1.78 -4.29 8.89
N VAL A 175 2.17 -4.51 10.14
CA VAL A 175 3.28 -5.39 10.53
C VAL A 175 2.71 -6.60 11.25
N TYR A 176 2.94 -7.78 10.67
CA TYR A 176 2.49 -9.05 11.19
C TYR A 176 3.70 -9.89 11.60
N ALA A 177 3.66 -10.45 12.82
CA ALA A 177 4.73 -11.31 13.33
C ALA A 177 4.14 -12.61 13.89
N GLY A 178 4.25 -13.71 13.13
CA GLY A 178 3.79 -15.03 13.52
C GLY A 178 4.80 -15.80 14.38
N ALA A 179 4.29 -16.64 15.30
CA ALA A 179 5.10 -17.60 16.05
C ALA A 179 5.85 -18.57 15.12
N GLY A 180 7.05 -18.99 15.56
CA GLY A 180 7.97 -19.84 14.80
C GLY A 180 7.87 -21.33 15.13
N PRO A 181 8.68 -22.18 14.48
CA PRO A 181 8.67 -23.64 14.67
C PRO A 181 9.19 -24.10 16.04
N GLY A 182 9.55 -23.18 16.94
CA GLY A 182 9.89 -23.48 18.33
C GLY A 182 8.69 -23.63 19.27
N GLU A 183 7.48 -23.32 18.81
CA GLU A 183 6.23 -23.65 19.54
C GLU A 183 6.04 -25.17 19.63
N SER A 184 5.23 -25.62 20.60
CA SER A 184 4.88 -27.03 20.74
C SER A 184 4.21 -27.57 19.48
N SER A 185 4.67 -28.73 19.03
CA SER A 185 4.16 -29.44 17.86
C SER A 185 3.18 -30.56 18.21
N THR A 186 2.58 -30.55 19.41
CA THR A 186 1.64 -31.58 19.86
C THR A 186 0.54 -31.84 18.82
N ASP A 187 -0.10 -30.78 18.32
CA ASP A 187 -1.24 -30.88 17.39
C ASP A 187 -1.11 -30.00 16.15
N VAL A 188 -0.25 -28.97 16.17
CA VAL A 188 -0.15 -27.96 15.10
C VAL A 188 1.29 -27.50 14.87
N VAL A 189 1.55 -26.86 13.72
CA VAL A 189 2.87 -26.33 13.35
C VAL A 189 2.78 -24.84 13.06
N TYR A 190 3.84 -24.10 13.38
CA TYR A 190 3.96 -22.66 13.13
C TYR A 190 5.19 -22.38 12.27
N SER A 191 5.08 -21.47 11.29
CA SER A 191 6.19 -21.25 10.32
C SER A 191 7.06 -20.03 10.59
N GLY A 192 6.72 -19.16 11.55
CA GLY A 192 7.46 -17.90 11.76
C GLY A 192 7.20 -16.88 10.65
N HIS A 193 5.98 -16.83 10.12
CA HIS A 193 5.63 -15.94 9.00
C HIS A 193 5.56 -14.49 9.48
N GLY A 194 6.50 -13.67 9.03
CA GLY A 194 6.53 -12.22 9.24
C GLY A 194 6.21 -11.51 7.93
N LEU A 195 5.36 -10.48 7.99
CA LEU A 195 4.91 -9.71 6.84
C LEU A 195 4.90 -8.22 7.19
N ILE A 196 5.36 -7.39 6.25
CA ILE A 196 5.22 -5.93 6.32
C ILE A 196 4.53 -5.47 5.04
N ALA A 197 3.34 -4.90 5.18
CA ALA A 197 2.61 -4.30 4.07
C ALA A 197 2.38 -2.80 4.32
N GLU A 198 2.35 -2.02 3.24
CA GLU A 198 2.03 -0.60 3.27
C GLU A 198 0.99 -0.31 2.19
N ASN A 199 -0.19 0.15 2.60
CA ASN A 199 -1.27 0.57 1.71
C ASN A 199 -1.51 -0.38 0.51
N GLY A 200 -1.62 -1.68 0.80
CA GLY A 200 -1.87 -2.71 -0.22
C GLY A 200 -0.64 -3.26 -0.94
N THR A 201 0.55 -2.80 -0.60
CA THR A 201 1.82 -3.28 -1.17
C THR A 201 2.60 -4.08 -0.13
N MET A 202 2.99 -5.31 -0.45
CA MET A 202 3.88 -6.09 0.40
C MET A 202 5.32 -5.56 0.26
N LEU A 203 5.93 -5.15 1.36
CA LEU A 203 7.29 -4.59 1.40
C LEU A 203 8.33 -5.65 1.78
N ALA A 204 8.01 -6.51 2.75
CA ALA A 204 8.90 -7.55 3.22
C ALA A 204 8.12 -8.78 3.71
N GLU A 205 8.72 -9.96 3.55
CA GLU A 205 8.20 -11.25 4.01
C GLU A 205 9.38 -12.10 4.50
N THR A 206 9.24 -12.78 5.64
CA THR A 206 10.28 -13.69 6.14
C THR A 206 10.27 -15.01 5.37
N GLU A 207 11.42 -15.69 5.37
CA GLU A 207 11.44 -17.12 5.03
C GLU A 207 10.66 -17.93 6.09
N ARG A 208 9.83 -18.86 5.61
CA ARG A 208 8.94 -19.68 6.46
C ARG A 208 9.59 -21.01 6.80
N PHE A 209 9.18 -21.59 7.94
CA PHE A 209 9.63 -22.90 8.43
C PHE A 209 11.12 -22.99 8.78
N HIS A 210 11.69 -21.88 9.24
CA HIS A 210 13.09 -21.79 9.64
C HIS A 210 13.23 -21.77 11.18
N PHE A 211 14.11 -22.61 11.73
CA PHE A 211 14.32 -22.68 13.19
C PHE A 211 15.17 -21.54 13.74
N ALA A 212 16.08 -20.97 12.93
CA ALA A 212 16.80 -19.77 13.34
C ALA A 212 15.89 -18.54 13.21
N THR A 213 16.02 -17.59 14.14
CA THR A 213 15.27 -16.32 14.17
C THR A 213 15.33 -15.62 12.81
N GLN A 214 14.15 -15.24 12.30
CA GLN A 214 13.98 -14.49 11.06
C GLN A 214 13.46 -13.09 11.36
N MET A 215 13.78 -12.12 10.50
CA MET A 215 13.27 -10.75 10.58
C MET A 215 12.85 -10.26 9.20
N ALA A 216 11.65 -9.70 9.10
CA ALA A 216 11.27 -8.86 7.97
C ALA A 216 11.59 -7.41 8.36
N VAL A 217 12.29 -6.69 7.48
CA VAL A 217 12.72 -5.30 7.71
C VAL A 217 12.34 -4.48 6.49
N ALA A 218 11.70 -3.34 6.71
CA ALA A 218 11.32 -2.40 5.65
C ALA A 218 11.23 -0.98 6.19
N ASP A 219 11.56 0.00 5.35
CA ASP A 219 11.39 1.41 5.66
C ASP A 219 10.01 1.89 5.17
N LEU A 220 9.22 2.46 6.09
CA LEU A 220 7.85 2.89 5.86
C LEU A 220 7.78 4.37 5.49
N ASP A 221 6.90 4.71 4.55
CA ASP A 221 6.62 6.10 4.17
C ASP A 221 5.33 6.57 4.85
N LEU A 222 5.46 7.03 6.09
CA LEU A 222 4.32 7.45 6.92
C LEU A 222 3.66 8.73 6.38
N GLN A 223 4.45 9.62 5.78
CA GLN A 223 3.97 10.85 5.17
C GLN A 223 3.10 10.57 3.95
N ARG A 224 3.48 9.60 3.11
CA ARG A 224 2.64 9.12 2.01
C ARG A 224 1.29 8.63 2.50
N MET A 225 1.23 7.89 3.61
CA MET A 225 -0.05 7.40 4.15
C MET A 225 -0.96 8.54 4.59
N ASN A 226 -0.39 9.56 5.25
CA ASN A 226 -1.14 10.77 5.60
C ASN A 226 -1.60 11.53 4.36
N HIS A 227 -0.77 11.63 3.31
CA HIS A 227 -1.17 12.22 2.02
C HIS A 227 -2.35 11.48 1.37
N GLU A 228 -2.33 10.15 1.37
CA GLU A 228 -3.43 9.34 0.83
C GLU A 228 -4.73 9.54 1.64
N ARG A 229 -4.64 9.62 2.97
CA ARG A 229 -5.79 9.89 3.85
C ARG A 229 -6.44 11.24 3.57
N VAL A 230 -5.65 12.30 3.39
CA VAL A 230 -6.15 13.65 3.08
C VAL A 230 -6.96 13.68 1.77
N ARG A 231 -6.58 12.85 0.79
CA ARG A 231 -7.23 12.79 -0.53
C ARG A 231 -8.34 11.75 -0.62
N ASN A 232 -8.56 10.97 0.43
CA ASN A 232 -9.56 9.92 0.46
C ASN A 232 -10.85 10.42 1.13
N SER A 233 -11.89 10.65 0.32
CA SER A 233 -13.18 11.15 0.80
C SER A 233 -13.87 10.18 1.76
N SER A 234 -13.78 8.87 1.52
CA SER A 234 -14.39 7.85 2.38
C SER A 234 -13.73 7.81 3.76
N PHE A 235 -12.40 7.95 3.83
CA PHE A 235 -11.67 8.04 5.09
C PHE A 235 -12.05 9.32 5.85
N SER A 236 -12.14 10.46 5.15
CA SER A 236 -12.51 11.75 5.77
C SER A 236 -13.95 11.81 6.27
N GLN A 237 -14.86 11.05 5.67
CA GLN A 237 -16.27 10.97 6.08
C GLN A 237 -16.51 9.98 7.22
N ALA A 238 -15.62 9.02 7.42
CA ALA A 238 -15.72 8.06 8.51
C ALA A 238 -15.45 8.77 9.84
N ALA A 239 -16.34 8.60 10.82
CA ALA A 239 -16.16 9.17 12.14
C ALA A 239 -15.01 8.48 12.88
N GLY A 240 -14.04 9.26 13.37
CA GLY A 240 -13.02 8.78 14.30
C GLY A 240 -13.63 8.45 15.66
N ASP A 241 -13.13 7.42 16.34
CA ASP A 241 -13.51 7.12 17.73
C ASP A 241 -12.73 8.02 18.69
N THR A 242 -13.42 8.99 19.28
CA THR A 242 -12.83 9.95 20.24
C THR A 242 -12.62 9.35 21.63
N ALA A 243 -13.03 8.11 21.88
CA ALA A 243 -12.88 7.44 23.16
C ALA A 243 -11.51 6.76 23.35
N LEU A 244 -10.62 6.79 22.35
CA LEU A 244 -9.28 6.22 22.49
C LEU A 244 -8.36 7.11 23.32
N ARG A 245 -7.52 6.48 24.14
CA ARG A 245 -6.47 7.10 24.94
C ARG A 245 -5.14 7.04 24.19
N THR A 246 -4.56 8.21 23.91
CA THR A 246 -3.23 8.30 23.31
C THR A 246 -2.15 8.28 24.38
N VAL A 247 -1.23 7.33 24.28
CA VAL A 247 -0.01 7.22 25.08
C VAL A 247 1.14 7.73 24.23
N TYR A 248 1.93 8.66 24.79
CA TYR A 248 3.08 9.22 24.11
C TYR A 248 4.38 8.55 24.58
N PHE A 249 5.24 8.17 23.64
CA PHE A 249 6.57 7.60 23.92
C PHE A 249 7.64 8.17 22.98
N GLY A 250 8.91 8.01 23.33
CA GLY A 250 10.06 8.45 22.55
C GLY A 250 10.69 7.31 21.76
N LEU A 251 11.26 7.63 20.61
CA LEU A 251 12.15 6.73 19.88
C LEU A 251 13.55 7.36 19.90
N PHE A 252 14.40 6.88 20.80
CA PHE A 252 15.79 7.32 20.87
C PHE A 252 16.52 7.01 19.56
N GLY A 253 17.21 7.99 18.99
CA GLY A 253 18.02 7.79 17.77
C GLY A 253 17.38 8.24 16.45
N ALA A 254 16.34 9.08 16.49
CA ALA A 254 15.97 9.91 15.34
C ALA A 254 17.08 10.97 15.11
N ASP A 255 18.27 10.54 14.69
CA ASP A 255 19.30 11.44 14.18
C ASP A 255 18.68 12.29 13.06
N GLU A 256 18.88 13.60 13.13
CA GLU A 256 18.25 14.63 12.28
C GLU A 256 18.63 14.55 10.78
N GLY A 257 19.36 13.51 10.36
CA GLY A 257 19.61 13.23 8.96
C GLY A 257 18.51 12.34 8.41
N ALA A 258 17.84 12.79 7.34
CA ALA A 258 16.93 11.94 6.56
C ALA A 258 17.68 10.67 6.11
N ALA A 259 17.60 9.60 6.91
CA ALA A 259 18.16 8.32 6.56
C ALA A 259 17.51 7.91 5.24
N ALA A 260 18.34 7.60 4.25
CA ALA A 260 17.83 7.10 2.98
C ALA A 260 16.93 5.89 3.26
N LEU A 261 15.82 5.75 2.53
CA LEU A 261 14.95 4.58 2.61
C LEU A 261 15.69 3.38 1.96
N VAL A 262 16.65 2.80 2.68
CA VAL A 262 17.54 1.72 2.23
C VAL A 262 16.78 0.40 2.06
N ASN A 263 15.83 0.11 2.95
CA ASN A 263 15.03 -1.11 2.95
C ASN A 263 13.67 -0.92 2.26
N ARG A 264 13.66 -0.13 1.18
CA ARG A 264 12.44 0.14 0.42
C ARG A 264 12.70 -0.02 -1.08
N PRO A 265 11.98 -0.91 -1.78
CA PRO A 265 12.10 -1.03 -3.22
C PRO A 265 11.44 0.18 -3.90
N LEU A 266 12.25 1.18 -4.28
CA LEU A 266 11.80 2.35 -5.04
C LEU A 266 11.95 2.11 -6.54
N ALA A 267 10.83 2.05 -7.26
CA ALA A 267 10.82 1.88 -8.71
C ALA A 267 11.25 3.18 -9.42
N ARG A 268 12.24 3.09 -10.32
CA ARG A 268 12.63 4.22 -11.20
C ARG A 268 11.52 4.63 -12.17
N THR A 269 10.61 3.71 -12.47
CA THR A 269 9.49 3.89 -13.39
C THR A 269 8.18 3.54 -12.69
N PRO A 270 7.62 4.42 -11.84
CA PRO A 270 6.45 4.11 -11.00
C PRO A 270 5.21 3.68 -11.81
N PHE A 271 5.09 4.15 -13.06
CA PHE A 271 3.99 3.80 -13.96
C PHE A 271 4.25 2.57 -14.84
N VAL A 272 5.48 2.03 -14.83
CA VAL A 272 5.87 0.89 -15.69
C VAL A 272 6.44 -0.23 -14.82
N PRO A 273 5.68 -1.32 -14.60
CA PRO A 273 6.14 -2.46 -13.81
C PRO A 273 7.44 -3.07 -14.35
N ALA A 274 8.35 -3.44 -13.45
CA ALA A 274 9.58 -4.13 -13.81
C ALA A 274 9.30 -5.56 -14.30
N ASP A 275 8.38 -6.26 -13.64
CA ASP A 275 7.93 -7.60 -14.02
C ASP A 275 7.27 -7.60 -15.41
N PRO A 276 7.79 -8.39 -16.38
CA PRO A 276 7.28 -8.41 -17.75
C PRO A 276 5.81 -8.85 -17.87
N ALA A 277 5.36 -9.81 -17.06
CA ALA A 277 4.00 -10.33 -17.12
C ALA A 277 2.99 -9.27 -16.65
N ARG A 278 3.27 -8.64 -15.51
CA ARG A 278 2.49 -7.51 -14.98
C ARG A 278 2.52 -6.31 -15.91
N ARG A 279 3.68 -5.98 -16.50
CA ARG A 279 3.79 -4.90 -17.50
C ARG A 279 2.90 -5.16 -18.71
N ALA A 280 2.95 -6.37 -19.27
CA ALA A 280 2.10 -6.74 -20.41
C ALA A 280 0.61 -6.68 -20.06
N HIS A 281 0.24 -7.09 -18.84
CA HIS A 281 -1.14 -6.98 -18.34
C HIS A 281 -1.59 -5.52 -18.24
N HIS A 282 -0.80 -4.64 -17.60
CA HIS A 282 -1.10 -3.21 -17.48
C HIS A 282 -1.20 -2.54 -18.86
N CYS A 283 -0.31 -2.86 -19.80
CA CYS A 283 -0.37 -2.30 -21.15
C CYS A 283 -1.68 -2.67 -21.88
N ARG A 284 -2.16 -3.92 -21.73
CA ARG A 284 -3.46 -4.34 -22.28
C ARG A 284 -4.60 -3.57 -21.63
N GLU A 285 -4.59 -3.43 -20.31
CA GLU A 285 -5.61 -2.70 -19.57
C GLU A 285 -5.68 -1.23 -19.98
N ILE A 286 -4.54 -0.53 -20.04
CA ILE A 286 -4.45 0.87 -20.50
C ILE A 286 -5.02 1.01 -21.91
N PHE A 287 -4.63 0.13 -22.82
CA PHE A 287 -5.11 0.15 -24.20
C PHE A 287 -6.64 -0.07 -24.27
N SER A 288 -7.17 -1.00 -23.49
CA SER A 288 -8.62 -1.24 -23.38
C SER A 288 -9.36 -0.04 -22.77
N ILE A 289 -8.81 0.63 -21.76
CA ILE A 289 -9.40 1.86 -21.18
C ILE A 289 -9.51 2.96 -22.24
N GLN A 290 -8.41 3.23 -22.97
CA GLN A 290 -8.37 4.28 -23.99
C GLN A 290 -9.35 3.99 -25.14
N SER A 291 -9.30 2.79 -25.71
CA SER A 291 -10.16 2.38 -26.84
C SER A 291 -11.64 2.34 -26.45
N THR A 292 -11.98 1.80 -25.28
CA THR A 292 -13.37 1.76 -24.79
C THR A 292 -13.91 3.18 -24.53
N GLY A 293 -13.09 4.05 -23.93
CA GLY A 293 -13.45 5.45 -23.70
C GLY A 293 -13.78 6.19 -25.01
N LEU A 294 -12.94 6.00 -26.03
CA LEU A 294 -13.17 6.57 -27.36
C LEU A 294 -14.40 5.95 -28.04
N ALA A 295 -14.55 4.63 -28.03
CA ALA A 295 -15.70 3.94 -28.62
C ALA A 295 -17.02 4.44 -28.02
N LYS A 296 -17.09 4.62 -26.69
CA LYS A 296 -18.25 5.20 -26.02
C LYS A 296 -18.56 6.61 -26.53
N ARG A 297 -17.53 7.45 -26.72
CA ARG A 297 -17.70 8.82 -27.24
C ARG A 297 -18.23 8.79 -28.68
N LEU A 298 -17.63 8.00 -29.56
CA LEU A 298 -18.04 7.90 -30.97
C LEU A 298 -19.50 7.44 -31.10
N ARG A 299 -19.88 6.40 -30.35
CA ARG A 299 -21.26 5.91 -30.29
C ARG A 299 -22.23 6.98 -29.81
N HIS A 300 -21.86 7.76 -28.79
CA HIS A 300 -22.73 8.80 -28.23
C HIS A 300 -23.00 9.94 -29.20
N ILE A 301 -22.00 10.38 -29.95
CA ILE A 301 -22.14 11.49 -30.91
C ILE A 301 -22.57 11.05 -32.31
N GLY A 302 -22.74 9.73 -32.53
CA GLY A 302 -23.07 9.17 -33.84
C GLY A 302 -21.97 9.38 -34.90
N ALA A 303 -20.72 9.60 -34.48
CA ALA A 303 -19.62 9.85 -35.41
C ALA A 303 -19.19 8.56 -36.10
N GLN A 304 -19.16 8.60 -37.43
CA GLN A 304 -18.62 7.53 -38.27
C GLN A 304 -17.23 7.85 -38.83
N ARG A 305 -16.72 9.05 -38.52
CA ARG A 305 -15.41 9.52 -38.98
C ARG A 305 -14.63 10.16 -37.86
N VAL A 306 -13.32 9.94 -37.85
CA VAL A 306 -12.37 10.53 -36.89
C VAL A 306 -11.17 11.05 -37.67
N THR A 307 -10.78 12.30 -37.41
CA THR A 307 -9.57 12.88 -38.00
C THR A 307 -8.46 12.90 -36.95
N ILE A 308 -7.25 12.49 -37.34
CA ILE A 308 -6.07 12.51 -36.47
C ILE A 308 -4.83 12.95 -37.23
N GLY A 309 -4.05 13.86 -36.65
CA GLY A 309 -2.71 14.19 -37.13
C GLY A 309 -1.70 13.10 -36.75
N VAL A 310 -1.01 12.51 -37.72
CA VAL A 310 -0.03 11.43 -37.50
C VAL A 310 1.36 11.89 -37.89
N SER A 311 2.25 11.99 -36.89
CA SER A 311 3.63 12.48 -37.06
C SER A 311 4.65 11.36 -37.22
N GLY A 312 4.28 10.11 -36.89
CA GLY A 312 5.18 8.96 -36.82
C GLY A 312 5.93 8.86 -35.48
N GLY A 313 5.62 9.75 -34.53
CA GLY A 313 6.04 9.63 -33.13
C GLY A 313 5.18 8.63 -32.34
N LEU A 314 5.63 8.27 -31.14
CA LEU A 314 5.01 7.27 -30.27
C LEU A 314 3.55 7.61 -29.93
N ASP A 315 3.26 8.86 -29.55
CA ASP A 315 1.92 9.25 -29.09
C ASP A 315 0.87 9.18 -30.20
N SER A 316 1.19 9.74 -31.37
CA SER A 316 0.28 9.69 -32.53
C SER A 316 0.08 8.27 -33.06
N THR A 317 1.11 7.43 -32.93
CA THR A 317 1.06 6.00 -33.28
C THR A 317 0.10 5.26 -32.35
N LEU A 318 0.25 5.43 -31.03
CA LEU A 318 -0.66 4.81 -30.04
C LEU A 318 -2.09 5.32 -30.22
N ALA A 319 -2.28 6.63 -30.42
CA ALA A 319 -3.60 7.21 -30.63
C ALA A 319 -4.29 6.62 -31.88
N LEU A 320 -3.57 6.44 -32.99
CA LEU A 320 -4.10 5.82 -34.19
C LEU A 320 -4.50 4.35 -33.95
N LEU A 321 -3.68 3.57 -33.22
CA LEU A 321 -4.00 2.19 -32.85
C LEU A 321 -5.25 2.12 -31.93
N VAL A 322 -5.36 3.04 -30.98
CA VAL A 322 -6.54 3.17 -30.11
C VAL A 322 -7.80 3.49 -30.92
N ILE A 323 -7.71 4.39 -31.91
CA ILE A 323 -8.83 4.71 -32.81
C ILE A 323 -9.23 3.49 -33.63
N ALA A 324 -8.26 2.78 -34.23
CA ALA A 324 -8.53 1.58 -35.00
C ALA A 324 -9.26 0.51 -34.16
N HIS A 325 -8.79 0.25 -32.94
CA HIS A 325 -9.45 -0.70 -32.05
C HIS A 325 -10.86 -0.24 -31.62
N ALA A 326 -11.06 1.06 -31.41
CA ALA A 326 -12.38 1.61 -31.11
C ALA A 326 -13.37 1.44 -32.27
N PHE A 327 -12.90 1.59 -33.52
CA PHE A 327 -13.69 1.33 -34.72
C PHE A 327 -14.09 -0.14 -34.83
N ASP A 328 -13.14 -1.06 -34.64
CA ASP A 328 -13.41 -2.50 -34.64
C ASP A 328 -14.46 -2.88 -33.58
N THR A 329 -14.34 -2.32 -32.38
CA THR A 329 -15.26 -2.57 -31.25
C THR A 329 -16.69 -2.12 -31.58
N LEU A 330 -16.85 -1.07 -32.39
CA LEU A 330 -18.14 -0.54 -32.81
C LEU A 330 -18.64 -1.14 -34.14
N GLY A 331 -17.84 -1.97 -34.82
CA GLY A 331 -18.14 -2.44 -36.17
C GLY A 331 -18.15 -1.32 -37.22
N LEU A 332 -17.42 -0.23 -36.98
CA LEU A 332 -17.28 0.88 -37.93
C LEU A 332 -16.21 0.56 -38.97
N ASP A 333 -16.41 1.04 -40.20
CA ASP A 333 -15.41 0.92 -41.26
C ASP A 333 -14.19 1.80 -40.95
N ARG A 334 -13.00 1.18 -40.92
CA ARG A 334 -11.73 1.86 -40.67
C ARG A 334 -11.39 2.92 -41.71
N ALA A 335 -11.99 2.88 -42.90
CA ALA A 335 -11.90 3.97 -43.87
C ALA A 335 -12.43 5.31 -43.32
N GLY A 336 -13.29 5.29 -42.31
CA GLY A 336 -13.73 6.48 -41.59
C GLY A 336 -12.65 7.15 -40.74
N ILE A 337 -11.51 6.49 -40.51
CA ILE A 337 -10.34 7.06 -39.84
C ILE A 337 -9.55 7.88 -40.85
N VAL A 338 -9.51 9.19 -40.70
CA VAL A 338 -8.77 10.12 -41.56
C VAL A 338 -7.44 10.47 -40.88
N ALA A 339 -6.39 9.74 -41.23
CA ALA A 339 -5.03 9.99 -40.79
C ALA A 339 -4.39 11.09 -41.65
N VAL A 340 -4.03 12.21 -41.04
CA VAL A 340 -3.45 13.37 -41.72
C VAL A 340 -1.97 13.51 -41.36
N THR A 341 -1.08 13.45 -42.34
CA THR A 341 0.33 13.80 -42.15
C THR A 341 0.60 15.20 -42.69
N MET A 342 1.24 16.04 -41.87
CA MET A 342 1.41 17.48 -42.14
C MET A 342 2.89 17.88 -42.15
N PRO A 343 3.62 17.58 -43.24
CA PRO A 343 5.03 17.87 -43.33
C PRO A 343 5.30 19.38 -43.32
N GLY A 344 6.18 19.80 -42.41
CA GLY A 344 6.76 21.14 -42.31
C GLY A 344 8.29 21.08 -42.42
N PHE A 345 8.97 22.18 -42.08
CA PHE A 345 10.41 22.35 -42.33
C PHE A 345 11.32 21.34 -41.62
N GLY A 346 10.91 20.83 -40.45
CA GLY A 346 11.67 19.83 -39.68
C GLY A 346 11.30 18.36 -39.95
N THR A 347 10.46 18.06 -40.96
CA THR A 347 9.93 16.69 -41.14
C THR A 347 10.93 15.78 -41.84
N THR A 348 11.35 14.70 -41.16
CA THR A 348 12.25 13.71 -41.76
C THR A 348 11.50 12.69 -42.62
N ALA A 349 12.15 12.16 -43.65
CA ALA A 349 11.59 11.11 -44.50
C ALA A 349 11.20 9.85 -43.71
N ARG A 350 11.97 9.52 -42.65
CA ARG A 350 11.74 8.33 -41.81
C ARG A 350 10.45 8.41 -40.99
N THR A 351 10.25 9.51 -40.26
CA THR A 351 9.06 9.68 -39.40
C THR A 351 7.79 9.77 -40.23
N ARG A 352 7.87 10.47 -41.38
CA ARG A 352 6.79 10.52 -42.35
C ARG A 352 6.43 9.13 -42.90
N GLY A 353 7.43 8.37 -43.38
CA GLY A 353 7.19 7.03 -43.93
C GLY A 353 6.58 6.06 -42.92
N ASN A 354 6.92 6.17 -41.63
CA ASN A 354 6.28 5.37 -40.59
C ASN A 354 4.80 5.71 -40.42
N ALA A 355 4.44 7.00 -40.45
CA ALA A 355 3.06 7.45 -40.32
C ALA A 355 2.18 7.00 -41.50
N GLU A 356 2.71 7.15 -42.72
CA GLU A 356 2.01 6.76 -43.96
C GLU A 356 1.76 5.25 -43.98
N ARG A 357 2.80 4.44 -43.75
CA ARG A 357 2.69 2.96 -43.72
C ARG A 357 1.73 2.46 -42.65
N LEU A 358 1.78 3.04 -41.45
CA LEU A 358 0.90 2.62 -40.36
C LEU A 358 -0.57 2.90 -40.68
N ALA A 359 -0.88 4.05 -41.30
CA ALA A 359 -2.24 4.37 -41.72
C ALA A 359 -2.74 3.40 -42.79
N GLU A 360 -1.90 3.10 -43.78
CA GLU A 360 -2.19 2.13 -44.85
C GLU A 360 -2.44 0.73 -44.29
N ASP A 361 -1.54 0.21 -43.45
CA ASP A 361 -1.63 -1.12 -42.85
C ASP A 361 -2.90 -1.28 -41.96
N LEU A 362 -3.36 -0.18 -41.37
CA LEU A 362 -4.59 -0.16 -40.57
C LEU A 362 -5.87 0.00 -41.39
N GLY A 363 -5.78 0.30 -42.69
CA GLY A 363 -6.93 0.58 -43.56
C GLY A 363 -7.56 1.96 -43.31
N ALA A 364 -6.81 2.91 -42.77
CA ALA A 364 -7.26 4.29 -42.58
C ALA A 364 -7.13 5.11 -43.87
N THR A 365 -7.98 6.12 -44.04
CA THR A 365 -7.86 7.11 -45.11
C THR A 365 -6.67 8.04 -44.81
N LEU A 366 -5.60 7.94 -45.59
CA LEU A 366 -4.42 8.79 -45.46
C LEU A 366 -4.56 10.11 -46.26
N ARG A 367 -4.20 11.24 -45.64
CA ARG A 367 -4.06 12.54 -46.30
C ARG A 367 -2.70 13.16 -45.99
N VAL A 368 -1.99 13.59 -47.03
CA VAL A 368 -0.74 14.35 -46.90
C VAL A 368 -1.05 15.82 -47.18
N ILE A 369 -0.85 16.70 -46.18
CA ILE A 369 -1.14 18.14 -46.29
C ILE A 369 0.12 18.93 -45.88
N PRO A 370 1.01 19.28 -46.82
CA PRO A 370 2.17 20.11 -46.52
C PRO A 370 1.75 21.48 -46.01
N ILE A 371 2.35 21.93 -44.90
CA ILE A 371 2.00 23.22 -44.26
C ILE A 371 3.00 24.34 -44.57
N GLY A 372 4.07 24.05 -45.31
CA GLY A 372 5.20 24.96 -45.48
C GLY A 372 4.79 26.35 -45.97
N GLU A 373 3.96 26.43 -47.01
CA GLU A 373 3.51 27.72 -47.56
C GLU A 373 2.63 28.52 -46.58
N SER A 374 1.71 27.85 -45.87
CA SER A 374 0.86 28.51 -44.86
C SER A 374 1.70 29.08 -43.72
N VAL A 375 2.70 28.32 -43.26
CA VAL A 375 3.61 28.78 -42.20
C VAL A 375 4.44 29.97 -42.68
N ARG A 376 4.95 29.96 -43.93
CA ARG A 376 5.68 31.13 -44.48
C ARG A 376 4.81 32.38 -44.54
N LEU A 377 3.54 32.24 -44.92
CA LEU A 377 2.59 33.35 -44.88
C LEU A 377 2.44 33.87 -43.45
N HIS A 378 2.22 32.97 -42.48
CA HIS A 378 2.11 33.35 -41.07
C HIS A 378 3.34 34.10 -40.57
N PHE A 379 4.56 33.64 -40.91
CA PHE A 379 5.80 34.33 -40.57
C PHE A 379 5.84 35.76 -41.11
N ARG A 380 5.47 35.97 -42.38
CA ARG A 380 5.41 37.32 -42.95
C ARG A 380 4.41 38.22 -42.23
N ASP A 381 3.23 37.69 -41.90
CA ASP A 381 2.16 38.48 -41.29
C ASP A 381 2.52 38.96 -39.88
N ILE A 382 3.32 38.20 -39.15
CA ILE A 382 3.81 38.56 -37.81
C ILE A 382 5.19 39.24 -37.83
N GLY A 383 5.80 39.41 -39.01
CA GLY A 383 7.14 39.97 -39.17
C GLY A 383 8.28 39.10 -38.61
N HIS A 384 8.09 37.77 -38.56
CA HIS A 384 9.10 36.82 -38.08
C HIS A 384 10.04 36.40 -39.21
N ASP A 385 11.34 36.33 -38.93
CA ASP A 385 12.35 35.83 -39.88
C ASP A 385 12.33 34.29 -39.93
N GLU A 386 12.18 33.70 -41.12
CA GLU A 386 12.20 32.24 -41.32
C GLU A 386 13.55 31.62 -40.90
N GLY A 387 14.64 32.39 -40.94
CA GLY A 387 15.96 31.95 -40.47
C GLY A 387 16.12 31.92 -38.94
N ALA A 388 15.21 32.55 -38.19
CA ALA A 388 15.24 32.59 -36.73
C ALA A 388 14.46 31.38 -36.15
N HIS A 389 15.20 30.29 -35.87
CA HIS A 389 14.66 29.04 -35.34
C HIS A 389 14.39 29.11 -33.81
N ASP A 390 13.60 30.08 -33.39
CA ASP A 390 13.22 30.28 -31.99
C ASP A 390 11.84 29.64 -31.67
N VAL A 391 11.32 29.92 -30.46
CA VAL A 391 10.02 29.40 -30.01
C VAL A 391 8.86 29.86 -30.91
N THR A 392 8.96 31.00 -31.56
CA THR A 392 7.94 31.50 -32.51
C THR A 392 7.91 30.62 -33.76
N TYR A 393 9.08 30.23 -34.27
CA TYR A 393 9.23 29.35 -35.43
C TYR A 393 8.56 27.97 -35.23
N GLU A 394 8.75 27.37 -34.05
CA GLU A 394 8.14 26.08 -33.72
C GLU A 394 6.62 26.20 -33.52
N ASN A 395 6.17 27.23 -32.80
CA ASN A 395 4.77 27.45 -32.50
C ASN A 395 3.91 27.77 -33.73
N ALA A 396 4.44 28.55 -34.68
CA ALA A 396 3.75 28.83 -35.94
C ALA A 396 3.40 27.53 -36.69
N GLN A 397 4.35 26.60 -36.76
CA GLN A 397 4.13 25.29 -37.38
C GLN A 397 3.15 24.42 -36.59
N ALA A 398 3.14 24.47 -35.26
CA ALA A 398 2.20 23.71 -34.45
C ALA A 398 0.76 24.22 -34.61
N ARG A 399 0.58 25.55 -34.69
CA ARG A 399 -0.72 26.20 -34.92
C ARG A 399 -1.29 25.85 -36.28
N GLU A 400 -0.49 25.93 -37.34
CA GLU A 400 -0.92 25.57 -38.70
C GLU A 400 -1.30 24.10 -38.85
N ARG A 401 -0.81 23.20 -37.98
CA ARG A 401 -1.26 21.79 -37.95
C ARG A 401 -2.60 21.59 -37.27
N THR A 402 -3.05 22.55 -36.47
CA THR A 402 -4.25 22.42 -35.64
C THR A 402 -5.46 23.14 -36.25
N GLN A 403 -5.21 24.23 -36.99
CA GLN A 403 -6.21 24.98 -37.76
C GLN A 403 -6.93 24.09 -38.77
#